data_AF-B7QMT2-F1
#
_entry.id   AF-B7QMT2-F1
#
_cell.length_a   1.000
_cell.length_b   1.000
_cell.length_c   1.000
_cell.angle_alpha   90.00
_cell.angle_beta   90.00
_cell.angle_gamma   90.00
#
_symmetry.space_group_name_H-M   'P 1'
#
loop_
_entity.id
_entity.type
_entity.pdbx_description
1 polymer ?
#
loop_
_entity_poly.entity_id
_entity_poly.type
_entity_poly.pdbx_seq_one_letter_code
_entity_poly.pdbx_strand_id
1 'polypeptide(L)' 'MKKRRKKKRNEIISFSWISHLSSGKMAAHKTFRIKQKLAKKLKQNRPIPQWIRMRTGNTIRYNAKRRHWRRTKLKL' A
#
# COMPACT_ATOMS: atom_id res chain seq x y z
N MET A 1 -51.33 30.42 -21.33
CA MET A 1 -51.09 29.34 -20.34
C MET A 1 -50.78 28.03 -21.05
N LYS A 2 -49.58 27.45 -20.87
CA LYS A 2 -49.26 26.07 -21.31
C LYS A 2 -48.43 25.39 -20.22
N LYS A 3 -49.01 24.40 -19.53
CA LYS A 3 -48.33 23.61 -18.49
C LYS A 3 -47.38 22.61 -19.17
N ARG A 4 -46.07 22.82 -19.02
CA ARG A 4 -45.02 21.92 -19.51
C ARG A 4 -44.84 20.76 -18.53
N ARG A 5 -45.38 19.57 -18.85
CA ARG A 5 -45.20 18.34 -18.07
C ARG A 5 -43.71 17.94 -18.06
N LYS A 6 -43.05 18.00 -16.90
CA LYS A 6 -41.69 17.45 -16.70
C LYS A 6 -41.80 15.92 -16.58
N LYS A 7 -41.26 15.21 -17.57
CA LYS A 7 -41.07 13.76 -17.58
C LYS A 7 -39.98 13.43 -16.55
N LYS A 8 -40.33 12.80 -15.42
CA LYS A 8 -39.34 12.22 -14.50
C LYS A 8 -38.71 11.02 -15.22
N ARG A 9 -37.48 11.18 -15.70
CA ARG A 9 -36.63 10.05 -16.07
C ARG A 9 -36.14 9.42 -14.77
N ASN A 10 -36.66 8.23 -14.46
CA ASN A 10 -36.09 7.36 -13.44
C ASN A 10 -34.80 6.79 -14.03
N GLU A 11 -33.69 7.50 -13.84
CA GLU A 11 -32.37 6.91 -14.06
C GLU A 11 -32.05 6.10 -12.80
N ILE A 12 -32.33 4.80 -12.86
CA ILE A 12 -31.78 3.84 -11.90
C ILE A 12 -30.27 3.92 -12.09
N ILE A 13 -29.61 4.57 -11.15
CA ILE A 13 -28.17 4.58 -11.03
C ILE A 13 -27.76 3.13 -10.79
N SER A 14 -27.44 2.41 -11.85
CA SER A 14 -26.76 1.11 -11.77
C SER A 14 -25.32 1.38 -11.33
N PHE A 15 -25.13 1.61 -10.03
CA PHE A 15 -23.82 1.61 -9.39
C PHE A 15 -23.33 0.15 -9.37
N SER A 16 -22.84 -0.34 -10.51
CA SER A 16 -22.10 -1.59 -10.59
C SER A 16 -20.71 -1.37 -9.98
N TRP A 17 -20.65 -1.24 -8.67
CA TRP A 17 -19.43 -1.41 -7.90
C TRP A 17 -19.45 -2.82 -7.30
N ILE A 18 -18.29 -3.46 -7.32
CA ILE A 18 -17.98 -4.77 -6.70
C ILE A 18 -18.23 -5.95 -7.64
N SER A 19 -17.24 -6.23 -8.51
CA SER A 19 -16.95 -7.59 -8.99
C SER A 19 -15.48 -7.68 -9.43
N HIS A 20 -14.57 -7.27 -8.55
CA HIS A 20 -13.18 -7.77 -8.61
C HIS A 20 -12.90 -8.52 -7.31
N LEU A 21 -13.66 -9.59 -7.05
CA LEU A 21 -13.10 -10.70 -6.29
C LEU A 21 -12.04 -11.34 -7.17
N SER A 22 -10.87 -10.70 -7.20
CA SER A 22 -9.63 -11.38 -7.52
C SER A 22 -9.62 -12.63 -6.66
N SER A 23 -9.69 -13.79 -7.31
CA SER A 23 -9.32 -15.08 -6.73
C SER A 23 -7.86 -14.96 -6.29
N GLY A 24 -7.69 -14.30 -5.15
CA GLY A 24 -6.40 -13.98 -4.58
C GLY A 24 -5.84 -15.29 -4.11
N LYS A 25 -4.95 -15.88 -4.91
CA LYS A 25 -4.05 -16.96 -4.49
C LYS A 25 -3.60 -16.62 -3.07
N MET A 26 -4.15 -17.34 -2.09
CA MET A 26 -3.79 -17.14 -0.70
C MET A 26 -2.27 -17.26 -0.61
N ALA A 27 -1.62 -16.22 -0.07
CA ALA A 27 -0.19 -16.31 0.18
C ALA A 27 0.06 -17.57 1.03
N ALA A 28 1.12 -18.31 0.70
CA ALA A 28 1.41 -19.58 1.35
C ALA A 28 1.30 -19.50 2.88
N HIS A 29 0.83 -20.58 3.52
CA HIS A 29 0.70 -20.66 4.97
C HIS A 29 2.08 -20.53 5.64
N LYS A 30 2.35 -19.35 6.23
CA LYS A 30 3.60 -19.02 6.92
C LYS A 30 3.44 -19.16 8.43
N THR A 31 4.47 -19.67 9.10
CA THR A 31 4.54 -19.70 10.57
C THR A 31 4.61 -18.28 11.15
N PHE A 32 4.22 -18.13 12.42
CA PHE A 32 4.23 -16.82 13.10
C PHE A 32 5.63 -16.21 13.18
N ARG A 33 6.67 -17.01 13.43
CA ARG A 33 8.08 -16.56 13.46
C ARG A 33 8.49 -15.92 12.13
N ILE A 34 8.10 -16.52 11.00
CA ILE A 34 8.39 -15.96 9.67
C ILE A 34 7.60 -14.66 9.45
N LYS A 35 6.32 -14.62 9.83
CA LYS A 35 5.49 -13.40 9.74
C LYS A 35 6.09 -12.24 10.52
N GLN A 36 6.58 -12.48 11.73
CA GLN A 36 7.28 -11.47 12.54
C GLN A 36 8.56 -10.96 11.86
N LYS A 37 9.41 -11.87 11.34
CA LYS A 37 10.62 -11.49 10.61
C LYS A 37 10.28 -10.65 9.37
N LEU A 38 9.27 -11.04 8.60
CA LEU A 38 8.80 -10.28 7.43
C LEU A 38 8.31 -8.89 7.82
N ALA A 39 7.47 -8.78 8.86
CA ALA A 39 6.97 -7.51 9.36
C ALA A 39 8.11 -6.59 9.83
N LYS A 40 9.12 -7.12 10.53
CA LYS A 40 10.30 -6.34 10.93
C LYS A 40 11.10 -5.85 9.73
N LYS A 41 11.30 -6.69 8.71
CA LYS A 41 12.02 -6.31 7.47
C LYS A 41 11.26 -5.27 6.65
N LEU A 42 9.92 -5.30 6.67
CA LEU A 42 9.10 -4.23 6.10
C LEU A 42 9.29 -2.91 6.87
N LYS A 43 9.19 -2.94 8.21
CA LYS A 43 9.36 -1.74 9.05
C LYS A 43 10.75 -1.11 8.94
N GLN A 44 11.79 -1.91 8.72
CA GLN A 44 13.17 -1.43 8.53
C GLN A 44 13.37 -0.72 7.17
N ASN A 45 12.57 -1.04 6.16
CA ASN A 45 12.77 -0.56 4.79
C ASN A 45 12.19 0.84 4.55
N ARG A 46 12.59 1.81 5.38
CA ARG A 46 12.12 3.19 5.37
C ARG A 46 13.26 4.18 5.06
N PRO A 47 12.95 5.34 4.44
CA PRO A 47 13.92 6.42 4.27
C PRO A 47 14.29 7.05 5.62
N ILE A 48 15.43 7.75 5.66
CA ILE A 48 15.87 8.48 6.85
C ILE A 48 15.01 9.75 7.02
N PRO A 49 14.50 10.04 8.23
CA PRO A 49 13.77 11.27 8.51
C PRO A 49 14.61 12.54 8.27
N GLN A 50 13.94 13.61 7.82
CA GLN A 50 14.61 14.86 7.44
C GLN A 50 15.35 15.53 8.60
N TRP A 51 14.74 15.59 9.78
CA TRP A 51 15.34 16.23 10.95
C TRP A 51 16.67 15.58 11.38
N ILE A 52 16.87 14.28 11.09
CA ILE A 52 18.16 13.62 11.32
C ILE A 52 19.24 14.19 10.40
N ARG A 53 18.91 14.49 9.13
CA ARG A 53 19.84 15.12 8.18
C ARG A 53 20.24 16.53 8.58
N MET A 54 19.39 17.21 9.36
CA MET A 54 19.62 18.58 9.82
C MET A 54 20.42 18.65 11.14
N ARG A 55 20.67 17.51 11.81
CA ARG A 55 21.50 17.49 13.03
C ARG A 55 22.95 17.85 12.70
N THR A 56 23.54 18.74 13.50
CA THR A 56 24.96 19.12 13.40
C THR A 56 25.88 17.91 13.60
N GLY A 57 26.97 17.84 12.83
CA GLY A 57 27.96 16.75 12.94
C GLY A 57 27.49 15.38 12.42
N ASN A 58 26.31 15.28 11.78
CA ASN A 58 25.81 14.02 11.25
C ASN A 58 26.38 13.71 9.85
N THR A 59 27.06 12.57 9.71
CA THR A 59 27.60 12.06 8.44
C THR A 59 26.60 11.22 7.64
N ILE A 60 25.49 10.77 8.27
CA ILE A 60 24.54 9.82 7.67
C ILE A 60 23.51 10.57 6.81
N ARG A 61 23.59 10.39 5.48
CA ARG A 61 22.67 11.03 4.52
C ARG A 61 21.56 10.13 3.99
N TYR A 62 21.85 8.84 3.80
CA TYR A 62 20.90 7.85 3.27
C TYR A 62 21.01 6.51 4.01
N ASN A 63 19.95 5.70 3.94
CA ASN A 63 19.92 4.38 4.57
C ASN A 63 20.62 3.35 3.67
N ALA A 64 21.91 3.12 3.90
CA ALA A 64 22.70 2.14 3.13
C ALA A 64 22.14 0.70 3.22
N LYS A 65 21.42 0.36 4.30
CA LYS A 65 20.83 -0.97 4.52
C LYS A 65 19.39 -1.08 3.98
N ARG A 66 18.91 -0.10 3.22
CA ARG A 66 17.58 -0.14 2.57
C ARG A 66 17.56 -1.24 1.51
N ARG A 67 16.43 -1.96 1.40
CA ARG A 67 16.32 -3.15 0.56
C ARG A 67 15.27 -2.97 -0.53
N HIS A 68 15.57 -3.38 -1.77
CA HIS A 68 14.56 -3.51 -2.82
C HIS A 68 14.26 -4.99 -3.10
N TRP A 69 12.98 -5.35 -3.16
CA TRP A 69 12.55 -6.76 -3.22
C TRP A 69 12.89 -7.46 -4.54
N ARG A 70 13.07 -6.71 -5.64
CA ARG A 70 13.56 -7.27 -6.91
C ARG A 70 15.08 -7.51 -6.90
N ARG A 71 15.85 -6.65 -6.21
CA ARG A 71 17.32 -6.70 -6.22
C ARG A 71 17.89 -7.70 -5.22
N THR A 72 17.40 -7.70 -3.97
CA THR A 72 17.96 -8.55 -2.90
C THR A 72 16.87 -9.31 -2.15
N LYS A 73 17.03 -10.64 -2.11
CA LYS A 73 16.09 -11.58 -1.46
C LYS A 73 16.39 -11.72 0.02
N LEU A 74 15.34 -12.04 0.78
CA LEU A 74 15.45 -12.31 2.21
C LEU A 74 15.84 -13.78 2.39
N LYS A 75 16.97 -14.05 3.04
CA LYS A 75 17.38 -15.39 3.46
C LYS A 75 16.63 -15.73 4.76
N LEU A 76 15.41 -16.23 4.63
CA LEU A 76 14.48 -16.51 5.75
C LEU A 76 14.14 -17.98 5.84
#